data_AF-A0A3D4DG87-F1
#
_entry.id   AF-A0A3D4DG87-F1
#
_cell.length_a   1.000
_cell.length_b   1.000
_cell.length_c   1.000
_cell.angle_alpha   90.00
_cell.angle_beta   90.00
_cell.angle_gamma   90.00
#
_symmetry.space_group_name_H-M   'P 1'
#
loop_
_entity.id
_entity.type
_entity.pdbx_description
1 polymer ?
#
loop_
_entity_poly.entity_id
_entity_poly.type
_entity_poly.pdbx_seq_one_letter_code
_entity_poly.pdbx_strand_id
1 'polypeptide(L)'
;MILHMKKKYFGGYLSLRQMLYVIASVISLGILFFHISTIVKTIIFLSVVAILMTFAFLKIGNIYADKYFFNVLKYIFRKKIFIFER
;
A
#
# COMPACT_ATOMS: atom_id res chain seq x y z
N MET A 1 7.33 29.55 5.23
CA MET A 1 5.98 29.86 4.70
C MET A 1 5.48 28.88 3.62
N ILE A 2 6.36 28.15 2.90
CA ILE A 2 5.98 27.18 1.84
C ILE A 2 5.35 25.87 2.38
N LEU A 3 5.58 25.53 3.66
CA LEU A 3 5.10 24.28 4.27
C LEU A 3 3.60 24.27 4.63
N HIS A 4 2.94 25.43 4.77
CA HIS A 4 1.53 25.49 5.16
C HIS A 4 0.56 25.35 3.98
N MET A 5 0.98 25.65 2.74
CA MET A 5 0.11 25.57 1.56
C MET A 5 -0.09 24.14 1.04
N LYS A 6 0.88 23.23 1.23
CA LYS A 6 0.78 21.86 0.70
C LYS A 6 -0.29 21.00 1.40
N LYS A 7 -0.74 21.42 2.60
CA LYS A 7 -1.67 20.65 3.44
C LYS A 7 -3.15 20.88 3.10
N LYS A 8 -3.49 21.91 2.32
CA LYS A 8 -4.88 22.34 2.06
C LYS A 8 -5.46 21.94 0.69
N TYR A 9 -4.71 21.29 -0.20
CA TYR A 9 -5.22 20.91 -1.53
C TYR A 9 -6.14 19.68 -1.54
N PHE A 10 -6.30 18.99 -0.42
CA PHE A 10 -7.22 17.85 -0.27
C PHE A 10 -8.22 18.14 0.83
N GLY A 11 -9.19 19.03 0.57
CA GLY A 11 -10.20 19.48 1.52
C GLY A 11 -11.11 18.36 2.05
N GLY A 12 -10.59 17.49 2.91
CA GLY A 12 -11.36 16.45 3.61
C GLY A 12 -11.68 15.19 2.79
N TYR A 13 -11.44 15.16 1.48
CA TYR A 13 -11.92 14.07 0.61
C TYR A 13 -11.02 12.82 0.57
N LEU A 14 -9.69 12.97 0.42
CA LEU A 14 -8.77 11.82 0.42
C LEU A 14 -7.32 12.30 0.53
N SER A 15 -6.44 11.62 1.27
CA SER A 15 -5.00 11.97 1.28
C SER A 15 -4.32 11.51 -0.02
N LEU A 16 -3.29 12.23 -0.50
CA LEU A 16 -2.51 11.87 -1.69
C LEU A 16 -2.00 10.42 -1.68
N ARG A 17 -1.69 9.88 -0.49
CA ARG A 17 -1.31 8.47 -0.31
C ARG A 17 -2.42 7.50 -0.67
N GLN A 18 -3.62 7.75 -0.15
CA GLN A 18 -4.80 6.92 -0.38
C GLN A 18 -5.16 6.95 -1.88
N MET A 19 -5.01 8.12 -2.51
CA MET A 19 -5.24 8.29 -3.94
C MET A 19 -4.30 7.40 -4.76
N LEU A 20 -3.01 7.33 -4.40
CA LEU A 20 -2.05 6.45 -5.06
C LEU A 20 -2.43 4.97 -4.92
N TYR A 21 -2.85 4.52 -3.73
CA TYR A 21 -3.28 3.15 -3.53
C TYR A 21 -4.57 2.80 -4.29
N VAL A 22 -5.51 3.75 -4.42
CA VAL A 22 -6.73 3.60 -5.22
C VAL A 22 -6.42 3.55 -6.72
N ILE A 23 -5.51 4.40 -7.21
CA ILE A 23 -5.07 4.34 -8.61
C ILE A 23 -4.38 2.99 -8.88
N ALA A 24 -3.54 2.53 -7.96
CA ALA A 24 -2.88 1.22 -8.06
C ALA A 24 -3.90 0.06 -8.06
N SER A 25 -5.00 0.16 -7.30
CA SER A 25 -6.04 -0.87 -7.33
C SER A 25 -6.80 -0.90 -8.65
N VAL A 26 -7.01 0.25 -9.31
CA VAL A 26 -7.55 0.30 -10.67
C VAL A 26 -6.59 -0.34 -11.68
N ILE A 27 -5.30 -0.04 -11.58
CA ILE A 27 -4.28 -0.66 -12.45
C ILE A 27 -4.24 -2.19 -12.27
N SER A 28 -4.53 -2.70 -11.07
CA SER A 28 -4.58 -4.14 -10.80
C SER A 28 -5.66 -4.90 -11.60
N LEU A 29 -6.61 -4.21 -12.23
CA LEU A 29 -7.52 -4.81 -13.23
C LEU A 29 -6.75 -5.48 -14.37
N GLY A 30 -5.52 -5.03 -14.66
CA GLY A 30 -4.61 -5.67 -15.60
C GLY A 30 -4.38 -7.16 -15.32
N ILE A 31 -4.48 -7.60 -14.07
CA ILE A 31 -4.32 -9.00 -13.65
C ILE A 31 -5.39 -9.91 -14.30
N LEU A 32 -6.58 -9.38 -14.59
CA LEU A 32 -7.68 -10.15 -15.17
C LEU A 32 -7.42 -10.58 -16.63
N PHE A 33 -6.48 -9.91 -17.32
CA PHE A 33 -6.09 -10.19 -18.71
C PHE A 33 -5.02 -11.28 -18.85
N PHE A 34 -4.45 -11.78 -17.75
CA PHE A 34 -3.49 -12.88 -17.81
C PHE A 34 -4.16 -14.19 -18.24
N HIS A 35 -3.44 -14.96 -19.07
CA HIS A 35 -3.87 -16.24 -19.60
C HIS A 35 -3.64 -17.38 -18.59
N ILE A 36 -4.28 -17.27 -17.42
CA ILE A 36 -4.24 -18.22 -16.30
C ILE A 36 -5.66 -18.71 -16.03
N SER A 37 -5.82 -19.84 -15.32
CA SER A 37 -7.13 -20.33 -14.92
C SER A 37 -7.96 -19.25 -14.22
N THR A 38 -9.25 -19.19 -14.56
CA THR A 38 -10.16 -18.12 -14.12
C THR A 38 -10.22 -17.98 -12.60
N ILE A 39 -10.18 -19.10 -11.87
CA ILE A 39 -10.21 -19.15 -10.41
C ILE A 39 -8.93 -18.56 -9.81
N VAL A 40 -7.76 -18.91 -10.37
CA VAL A 40 -6.48 -18.45 -9.83
C VAL A 40 -6.33 -16.95 -10.05
N LYS A 41 -6.68 -16.45 -11.24
CA LYS A 41 -6.56 -15.00 -11.51
C LYS A 41 -7.50 -14.15 -10.65
N THR A 42 -8.73 -14.62 -10.37
CA THR A 42 -9.63 -13.89 -9.46
C THR A 42 -9.14 -13.91 -8.02
N ILE A 43 -8.60 -15.02 -7.52
CA ILE A 43 -8.00 -15.08 -6.17
C ILE A 43 -6.84 -14.09 -6.05
N ILE A 44 -5.95 -14.06 -7.05
CA ILE A 44 -4.81 -13.13 -7.08
C ILE A 44 -5.30 -11.68 -7.13
N PHE A 45 -6.23 -11.37 -8.03
CA PHE A 45 -6.82 -10.04 -8.15
C PHE A 45 -7.46 -9.57 -6.83
N LEU A 46 -8.31 -10.40 -6.22
CA LEU A 46 -9.00 -10.06 -4.98
C LEU A 46 -8.01 -9.84 -3.83
N SER A 47 -6.96 -10.67 -3.75
CA SER A 47 -5.90 -10.54 -2.74
C SER A 47 -5.14 -9.21 -2.91
N VAL A 48 -4.78 -8.85 -4.14
CA VAL A 48 -4.07 -7.59 -4.43
C VAL A 48 -4.93 -6.38 -4.08
N VAL A 49 -6.19 -6.37 -4.52
CA VAL A 49 -7.12 -5.27 -4.20
C VAL A 49 -7.34 -5.14 -2.70
N ALA A 50 -7.54 -6.26 -1.98
CA ALA A 50 -7.73 -6.23 -0.54
C ALA A 50 -6.54 -5.61 0.20
N ILE A 51 -5.31 -5.95 -0.19
CA ILE A 51 -4.09 -5.39 0.41
C ILE A 51 -3.99 -3.88 0.12
N LEU A 52 -4.21 -3.47 -1.13
CA LEU A 52 -4.13 -2.05 -1.53
C LEU A 52 -5.18 -1.20 -0.81
N MET A 53 -6.42 -1.69 -0.70
CA MET A 53 -7.49 -1.01 0.03
C MET A 53 -7.20 -0.96 1.53
N THR A 54 -6.61 -2.01 2.09
CA THR A 54 -6.15 -2.00 3.49
C THR A 54 -5.08 -0.94 3.71
N PHE A 55 -4.09 -0.80 2.83
CA PHE A 55 -3.09 0.26 2.94
C PHE A 55 -3.65 1.67 2.70
N ALA A 56 -4.69 1.80 1.88
CA ALA A 56 -5.36 3.07 1.64
C ALA A 56 -6.16 3.54 2.87
N PHE A 57 -6.93 2.65 3.52
CA PHE A 57 -7.93 3.08 4.49
C PHE A 57 -7.66 2.61 5.92
N LEU A 58 -6.89 1.55 6.14
CA LEU A 58 -6.67 1.03 7.49
C LEU A 58 -5.75 1.97 8.27
N LYS A 59 -6.33 2.58 9.29
CA LYS A 59 -5.65 3.43 10.26
C LYS A 59 -5.87 2.83 11.65
N ILE A 60 -4.78 2.47 12.32
CA ILE A 60 -4.80 1.93 13.68
C ILE A 60 -4.30 3.05 14.60
N GLY A 61 -5.20 3.59 15.44
CA GLY A 61 -4.93 4.79 16.22
C GLY A 61 -4.67 6.01 15.31
N ASN A 62 -3.51 6.65 15.45
CA ASN A 62 -3.12 7.78 14.60
C ASN A 62 -2.18 7.40 13.44
N ILE A 63 -1.87 6.11 13.28
CA ILE A 63 -0.85 5.63 12.34
C ILE A 63 -1.52 4.75 11.28
N TYR A 64 -1.19 5.00 10.02
CA TYR A 64 -1.66 4.21 8.88
C TYR A 64 -0.93 2.87 8.77
N ALA A 65 -1.61 1.86 8.23
CA ALA A 65 -1.08 0.50 8.09
C ALA A 65 0.19 0.42 7.21
N ASP A 66 0.34 1.30 6.21
CA ASP A 66 1.55 1.39 5.37
C ASP A 66 2.81 1.62 6.21
N LYS A 67 2.69 2.48 7.23
CA LYS A 67 3.81 2.85 8.10
C LYS A 67 4.19 1.70 9.02
N TYR A 68 3.21 0.94 9.52
CA TYR A 68 3.47 -0.29 10.27
C TYR A 68 4.17 -1.33 9.40
N PHE A 69 3.68 -1.54 8.17
CA PHE A 69 4.29 -2.46 7.22
C PHE A 69 5.75 -2.09 6.92
N PHE A 70 6.02 -0.81 6.65
CA PHE A 70 7.40 -0.33 6.44
C PHE A 70 8.31 -0.55 7.65
N ASN A 71 7.78 -0.39 8.86
CA ASN A 71 8.55 -0.60 10.09
C ASN A 71 8.90 -2.08 10.31
N VAL A 72 7.93 -2.96 10.07
CA VAL A 72 8.14 -4.43 10.11
C VAL A 72 9.13 -4.85 9.04
N LEU A 73 8.97 -4.34 7.81
CA LEU A 73 9.87 -4.62 6.70
C LEU A 73 11.30 -4.17 7.05
N LYS A 74 11.47 -2.94 7.54
CA LYS A 74 12.77 -2.43 8.03
C LYS A 74 13.36 -3.31 9.13
N TYR A 75 12.54 -3.85 10.03
CA TYR A 75 12.99 -4.75 11.08
C TYR A 75 13.48 -6.10 10.53
N ILE A 76 12.75 -6.71 9.58
CA ILE A 76 13.15 -7.95 8.92
C ILE A 76 14.47 -7.77 8.17
N PHE A 77 14.61 -6.69 7.39
CA PHE A 77 15.85 -6.37 6.69
C PHE A 77 17.01 -6.05 7.64
N ARG A 78 16.75 -5.41 8.80
CA ARG A 78 17.79 -5.12 9.78
C ARG A 78 18.44 -6.38 10.37
N LYS A 79 17.67 -7.44 10.65
CA LYS A 79 18.25 -8.68 11.19
C LYS A 79 19.16 -9.40 10.19
N LYS A 80 18.99 -9.17 8.88
CA LYS A 80 19.83 -9.82 7.85
C LYS A 80 21.22 -9.19 7.70
N ILE A 81 21.35 -7.89 7.97
CA ILE A 81 22.62 -7.16 7.83
C ILE A 81 23.63 -7.58 8.92
N PHE A 82 23.17 -7.80 10.16
CA PHE A 82 24.06 -8.20 11.27
C PHE A 82 24.59 -9.65 11.20
N ILE A 83 24.02 -10.51 10.35
CA ILE A 83 24.45 -11.92 10.23
C ILE A 83 25.51 -12.10 9.14
N PHE A 84 25.63 -11.14 8.20
CA PHE A 84 26.58 -11.23 7.08
C PHE A 84 27.95 -10.63 7.39
N GLU A 85 28.12 -10.09 8.60
CA GLU A 85 29.33 -9.40 9.06
C GLU A 85 29.99 -10.18 10.20
N ARG A 86 30.10 -11.50 10.03
CA ARG A 86 30.79 -12.39 10.97
C ARG A 86 31.66 -13.40 10.24
#